data_AF-A0A536EAL9-F1
#
_entry.id   AF-A0A536EAL9-F1
#
_cell.length_a   1.000
_cell.length_b   1.000
_cell.length_c   1.000
_cell.angle_alpha   90.00
_cell.angle_beta   90.00
_cell.angle_gamma   90.00
#
_symmetry.space_group_name_H-M   'P 1'
#
loop_
_entity.id
_entity.type
_entity.pdbx_description
1 polymer ?
#
loop_
_entity_poly.entity_id
_entity_poly.type
_entity_poly.pdbx_seq_one_letter_code
_entity_poly.pdbx_strand_id
1 'polypeptide(L)' 'MRKYKPVELPLKSVPTDYEATHAMCPNCENRNAGVIGRLGLRLVFRCEHCRVRFHRPTASVQLL' A
#
# COMPACT_ATOMS: atom_id res chain seq x y z
N MET A 1 26.78 14.05 -12.82
CA MET A 1 25.33 13.86 -12.59
C MET A 1 25.10 12.56 -11.85
N ARG A 2 24.58 12.57 -10.62
CA ARG A 2 24.24 11.32 -9.90
C ARG A 2 23.01 10.72 -10.58
N LYS A 3 23.17 9.57 -11.25
CA LYS A 3 22.03 8.81 -11.79
C LYS A 3 21.14 8.41 -10.60
N TYR A 4 19.90 8.89 -10.58
CA TYR A 4 18.90 8.44 -9.61
C TYR A 4 18.71 6.93 -9.80
N LYS A 5 19.01 6.15 -8.75
CA LYS A 5 18.58 4.75 -8.67
C LYS A 5 17.21 4.75 -7.99
N PRO A 6 16.16 4.24 -8.63
CA PRO A 6 14.87 4.06 -7.98
C PRO A 6 15.07 3.25 -6.71
N VAL A 7 14.56 3.75 -5.58
CA VAL A 7 14.52 2.98 -4.35
C VAL A 7 13.48 1.89 -4.53
N GLU A 8 13.93 0.66 -4.71
CA GLU A 8 13.05 -0.50 -4.63
C GLU A 8 12.72 -0.73 -3.16
N LEU A 9 11.45 -0.55 -2.78
CA LEU A 9 10.96 -0.93 -1.45
C LEU A 9 10.49 -2.39 -1.51
N PRO A 10 11.31 -3.37 -1.05
CA PRO A 10 10.93 -4.76 -1.10
C PRO A 10 9.74 -4.99 -0.16
N LEU A 11 8.63 -5.44 -0.73
CA LEU A 11 7.45 -5.81 0.04
C LEU A 11 7.66 -7.22 0.61
N LYS A 12 7.29 -7.40 1.88
CA LYS A 12 7.19 -8.73 2.48
C LYS A 12 5.83 -9.35 2.14
N SER A 13 5.77 -10.67 2.10
CA SER A 13 4.51 -11.40 2.03
C SER A 13 3.61 -11.08 3.23
N VAL A 14 2.31 -11.24 3.01
CA VAL A 14 1.29 -11.09 4.04
C VAL A 14 0.82 -12.47 4.50
N PRO A 15 0.36 -12.62 5.76
CA PRO A 15 -0.34 -13.83 6.17
C PRO A 15 -1.59 -14.06 5.31
N THR A 16 -1.95 -15.32 5.09
CA THR A 16 -3.07 -15.74 4.21
C THR A 16 -4.38 -15.03 4.53
N ASP A 17 -4.66 -14.77 5.81
CA ASP A 17 -5.87 -14.05 6.25
C ASP A 17 -6.00 -12.64 5.66
N TYR A 18 -4.89 -12.02 5.27
CA TYR A 18 -4.84 -10.66 4.73
C TYR A 18 -4.75 -10.61 3.20
N GLU A 19 -4.50 -11.73 2.51
CA GLU A 19 -4.34 -11.76 1.05
C GLU A 19 -5.60 -11.30 0.32
N ALA A 20 -6.78 -11.68 0.82
CA ALA A 20 -8.07 -11.28 0.26
C ALA A 20 -8.55 -9.89 0.72
N THR A 21 -7.74 -9.13 1.46
CA THR A 21 -8.15 -7.81 1.96
C THR A 21 -8.17 -6.78 0.83
N HIS A 22 -9.21 -5.96 0.80
CA HIS A 22 -9.34 -4.86 -0.15
C HIS A 22 -9.45 -3.50 0.57
N ALA A 23 -9.12 -2.42 -0.13
CA ALA A 23 -9.24 -1.06 0.39
C ALA A 23 -9.79 -0.09 -0.66
N MET A 24 -10.38 1.01 -0.17
CA MET A 24 -10.76 2.13 -1.00
C MET A 24 -9.51 2.90 -1.45
N CYS A 25 -9.37 3.08 -2.77
CA CYS A 25 -8.30 3.85 -3.37
C CYS A 25 -8.43 5.33 -2.98
N PRO A 26 -7.38 5.98 -2.44
CA PRO A 26 -7.44 7.40 -2.08
C PRO A 26 -7.47 8.34 -3.29
N ASN A 27 -7.24 7.83 -4.51
CA ASN A 27 -7.18 8.65 -5.72
C ASN A 27 -8.47 8.62 -6.55
N CYS A 28 -9.16 7.48 -6.61
CA CYS A 28 -10.37 7.31 -7.44
C CYS A 28 -11.55 6.70 -6.69
N GLU A 29 -11.42 6.50 -5.38
CA GLU A 29 -12.47 5.97 -4.49
C GLU A 29 -12.97 4.55 -4.84
N ASN A 30 -12.33 3.87 -5.79
CA ASN A 30 -12.62 2.49 -6.12
C ASN A 30 -12.25 1.56 -4.94
N ARG A 31 -13.19 0.70 -4.52
CA ARG A 31 -13.05 -0.21 -3.37
C ARG A 31 -12.28 -1.50 -3.66
N ASN A 32 -11.87 -1.73 -4.90
CA ASN A 32 -11.24 -2.96 -5.36
C ASN A 32 -9.70 -2.88 -5.39
N ALA A 33 -9.07 -2.11 -4.50
CA ALA A 33 -7.61 -2.11 -4.40
C ALA A 33 -7.16 -3.31 -3.54
N GLY A 34 -6.49 -4.29 -4.16
CA GLY A 34 -6.02 -5.51 -3.48
C GLY A 34 -4.70 -5.32 -2.74
N VAL A 35 -4.41 -6.20 -1.79
CA VAL A 35 -3.13 -6.25 -1.08
C VAL A 35 -2.04 -6.82 -1.98
N ILE A 36 -0.87 -6.16 -2.00
CA ILE A 36 0.31 -6.59 -2.74
C ILE A 36 1.49 -6.97 -1.85
N GLY A 37 1.34 -6.83 -0.53
CA GLY A 37 2.39 -7.12 0.44
C GLY A 37 2.26 -6.27 1.70
N ARG A 38 3.33 -6.24 2.50
CA ARG A 38 3.45 -5.35 3.66
C ARG A 38 4.81 -4.67 3.77
N LEU A 39 4.78 -3.49 4.37
CA LEU A 39 5.96 -2.77 4.85
C LEU A 39 5.87 -2.70 6.38
N GLY A 40 6.70 -3.48 7.08
CA GLY A 40 6.56 -3.67 8.52
C GLY A 40 5.21 -4.30 8.89
N LEU A 41 4.41 -3.59 9.69
CA LEU A 41 3.06 -4.00 10.09
C LEU A 41 1.95 -3.41 9.19
N ARG A 42 2.31 -2.60 8.19
CA ARG A 42 1.34 -1.94 7.31
C ARG A 42 1.13 -2.76 6.05
N LEU A 43 -0.11 -3.15 5.78
CA LEU A 43 -0.51 -3.68 4.48
C LEU A 43 -0.30 -2.62 3.39
N VAL A 44 0.14 -3.06 2.22
CA VAL A 44 0.31 -2.23 1.03
C VAL A 44 -0.72 -2.67 0.02
N PHE A 45 -1.54 -1.72 -0.40
CA PHE A 45 -2.60 -1.93 -1.39
C PHE A 45 -2.16 -1.36 -2.74
N ARG A 46 -2.66 -1.94 -3.83
CA ARG A 46 -2.54 -1.40 -5.18
C ARG A 46 -3.91 -1.28 -5.81
N CYS A 47 -4.22 -0.10 -6.35
CA CYS A 47 -5.42 0.07 -7.15
C CYS A 47 -5.17 -0.42 -8.59
N GLU A 48 -6.00 -1.31 -9.11
CA GLU A 48 -5.88 -1.78 -10.50
C GLU A 48 -6.17 -0.68 -11.54
N HIS A 49 -6.99 0.32 -11.19
CA HIS A 49 -7.33 1.42 -12.09
C HIS A 49 -6.23 2.50 -12.11
N CYS A 50 -5.90 3.09 -10.96
CA CYS A 50 -4.93 4.19 -10.87
C CYS A 50 -3.48 3.74 -10.73
N ARG A 51 -3.22 2.45 -10.47
CA ARG A 51 -1.90 1.86 -10.20
C ARG A 51 -1.15 2.43 -9.00
N VAL A 52 -1.75 3.36 -8.25
CA VAL A 52 -1.20 3.92 -7.02
C VAL A 52 -1.06 2.84 -5.94
N ARG A 53 0.04 2.92 -5.19
CA ARG A 53 0.31 2.07 -4.03
C ARG A 53 0.11 2.88 -2.77
N PHE A 54 -0.56 2.33 -1.76
CA PHE A 54 -0.88 3.06 -0.54
C PHE A 54 -1.02 2.14 0.67
N HIS A 55 -1.05 2.74 1.86
CA HIS A 55 -1.38 2.08 3.11
C HIS A 55 -2.68 2.68 3.65
N ARG A 56 -3.43 1.93 4.45
CA ARG A 56 -4.52 2.54 5.22
C ARG A 56 -3.95 3.57 6.20
N PRO A 57 -4.61 4.73 6.39
CA PRO A 57 -4.23 5.65 7.44
C PRO A 57 -4.28 4.89 8.77
N THR A 58 -3.14 4.77 9.46
CA THR A 58 -3.17 4.35 10.86
C THR A 58 -3.79 5.49 11.64
N ALA A 59 -4.81 5.24 12.47
CA ALA A 59 -5.51 6.24 13.28
C ALA A 59 -4.63 6.97 14.33
N SER A 60 -3.31 6.90 14.23
CA SER A 60 -2.36 7.50 15.13
C SER A 60 -1.08 7.82 14.36
N VAL A 61 -0.93 9.08 13.94
CA VAL A 61 0.03 10.06 14.51
C VAL A 61 -0.44 11.44 14.04
N GLN A 62 -1.42 12.02 14.74
CA GLN A 62 -1.49 13.49 14.84
C GLN A 62 -0.42 13.87 15.86
N LEU A 63 0.77 14.21 15.37
CA LEU A 63 1.70 15.04 16.14
C LEU A 63 1.15 16.46 16.03
N LEU A 64 0.32 16.85 16.99
CA LEU A 64 0.01 18.25 17.31
C LEU A 64 0.55 18.51 18.71
#